data_AF-A0A1X7A3M5-F1
#
_entry.id   AF-A0A1X7A3M5-F1
#
_cell.length_a   1.000
_cell.length_b   1.000
_cell.length_c   1.000
_cell.angle_alpha   90.00
_cell.angle_beta   90.00
_cell.angle_gamma   90.00
#
_symmetry.space_group_name_H-M   'P 1'
#
loop_
_entity.id
_entity.type
_entity.pdbx_description
1 polymer ?
#
loop_
_entity_poly.entity_id
_entity_poly.type
_entity_poly.pdbx_seq_one_letter_code
_entity_poly.pdbx_strand_id
1 'polypeptide(L)'
;MTISKSTRRALVDLFEDADRQEAEKKMMAAFGPKLSKVIDSLHALDLDGLAWLFAAAEFHASSAAAREIAKHVMRPDETTVLVEKLRAEAEAQKAARRAERDAKRAEADKTED
;
A
#
# COMPACT_ATOMS: atom_id res chain seq x y z
N MET A 1 -0.99 -1.26 -19.55
CA MET A 1 -1.13 0.18 -19.93
C MET A 1 0.03 0.98 -19.38
N THR A 2 0.75 1.75 -20.20
CA THR A 2 1.77 2.69 -19.73
C THR A 2 1.09 3.95 -19.20
N ILE A 3 1.17 4.17 -17.88
CA ILE A 3 0.72 5.42 -17.26
C ILE A 3 1.41 6.59 -17.99
N SER A 4 0.62 7.52 -18.52
CA SER A 4 1.16 8.65 -19.29
C SER A 4 2.17 9.44 -18.43
N LYS A 5 3.22 10.00 -19.05
CA LYS A 5 4.24 10.78 -18.32
C LYS A 5 3.61 11.91 -17.49
N SER A 6 2.54 12.53 -17.98
CA SER A 6 1.79 13.56 -17.26
C SER A 6 1.04 13.00 -16.05
N THR A 7 0.42 11.82 -16.17
CA THR A 7 -0.22 11.14 -15.04
C THR A 7 0.81 10.71 -13.99
N ARG A 8 1.96 10.17 -14.41
CA ARG A 8 3.05 9.81 -13.48
C ARG A 8 3.58 11.05 -12.75
N ARG A 9 3.79 12.15 -13.46
CA ARG A 9 4.25 13.41 -12.85
C ARG A 9 3.22 14.00 -11.90
N ALA A 10 1.94 14.01 -12.28
CA ALA A 10 0.87 14.44 -11.38
C ALA A 10 0.74 13.57 -10.12
N LEU A 11 1.06 12.28 -10.19
CA LEU A 11 1.12 11.40 -9.02
C LEU A 11 2.34 11.71 -8.15
N VAL A 12 3.52 11.92 -8.74
CA VAL A 12 4.74 12.32 -8.01
C VAL A 12 4.54 13.67 -7.32
N ASP A 13 4.03 14.68 -8.02
CA ASP A 13 3.72 15.99 -7.47
C ASP A 13 2.67 15.89 -6.33
N LEU A 14 1.76 14.91 -6.37
CA LEU A 14 0.78 14.65 -5.31
C LEU A 14 1.41 14.10 -4.02
N PHE A 15 2.54 13.37 -4.13
CA PHE A 15 3.21 12.73 -3.00
C PHE A 15 4.43 13.52 -2.50
N GLU A 16 5.00 14.42 -3.31
CA GLU A 16 6.13 15.27 -2.93
C GLU A 16 5.69 16.56 -2.20
N ASP A 17 4.54 17.17 -2.55
CA ASP A 17 4.17 18.53 -2.09
C ASP A 17 2.91 18.60 -1.20
N ALA A 18 2.17 17.50 -1.01
CA ALA A 18 0.94 17.52 -0.23
C ALA A 18 1.12 16.85 1.14
N ASP A 19 0.61 17.50 2.20
CA ASP A 19 0.33 16.81 3.46
C ASP A 19 -0.49 15.55 3.15
N ARG A 20 -0.18 14.44 3.82
CA ARG A 20 -0.76 13.13 3.54
C ARG A 20 -2.30 13.18 3.48
N GLN A 21 -2.93 13.98 4.35
CA GLN A 21 -4.39 14.18 4.34
C GLN A 21 -4.89 14.89 3.08
N GLU A 22 -4.15 15.89 2.59
CA GLU A 22 -4.46 16.64 1.38
C GLU A 22 -4.30 15.75 0.13
N ALA A 23 -3.25 14.91 0.11
CA ALA A 23 -3.02 13.91 -0.93
C ALA A 23 -4.13 12.84 -0.97
N GLU A 24 -4.49 12.28 0.19
CA GLU A 24 -5.57 11.30 0.33
C GLU A 24 -6.92 11.87 -0.12
N LYS A 25 -7.24 13.11 0.27
CA LYS A 25 -8.48 13.80 -0.16
C LYS A 25 -8.52 14.05 -1.67
N LYS A 26 -7.41 14.49 -2.26
CA LYS A 26 -7.29 14.70 -3.71
C LYS A 26 -7.39 13.38 -4.47
N MET A 27 -6.79 12.30 -3.97
CA MET A 27 -6.94 10.96 -4.55
C MET A 27 -8.39 10.46 -4.49
N MET A 28 -9.06 10.59 -3.34
CA MET A 28 -10.47 10.20 -3.23
C MET A 28 -11.37 11.04 -4.16
N ALA A 29 -11.10 12.34 -4.32
CA ALA A 29 -11.86 13.18 -5.25
C ALA A 29 -11.60 12.81 -6.72
N ALA A 30 -10.35 12.50 -7.08
CA ALA A 30 -9.96 12.17 -8.45
C ALA A 30 -10.41 10.77 -8.88
N PHE A 31 -10.30 9.80 -7.97
CA PHE A 31 -10.54 8.39 -8.25
C PHE A 31 -11.83 7.84 -7.66
N GLY A 32 -12.36 8.36 -6.55
CA GLY A 32 -13.59 7.86 -5.92
C GLY A 32 -14.79 7.79 -6.89
N PRO A 33 -15.15 8.88 -7.60
CA PRO A 33 -16.22 8.87 -8.59
C PRO A 33 -15.91 8.04 -9.84
N LYS A 34 -14.62 7.78 -10.11
CA LYS A 34 -14.15 7.01 -11.27
C LYS A 34 -13.71 5.61 -10.89
N LEU A 35 -13.90 5.19 -9.64
CA LEU A 35 -13.31 3.95 -9.12
C LEU A 35 -13.90 2.76 -9.85
N SER A 36 -15.20 2.81 -10.17
CA SER A 36 -15.85 1.84 -11.07
C SER A 36 -15.18 1.78 -12.43
N LYS A 37 -14.93 2.91 -13.10
CA LYS A 37 -14.23 2.94 -14.40
C LYS A 37 -12.78 2.48 -14.31
N VAL A 38 -12.09 2.78 -13.21
CA VAL A 38 -10.76 2.27 -12.93
C VAL A 38 -10.84 0.76 -12.81
N ILE A 39 -11.79 0.22 -12.03
CA ILE A 39 -12.06 -1.21 -11.87
C ILE A 39 -12.41 -1.89 -13.21
N ASP A 40 -13.29 -1.29 -13.99
CA ASP A 40 -13.65 -1.75 -15.35
C ASP A 40 -12.41 -1.76 -16.26
N SER A 41 -11.49 -0.81 -16.06
CA SER A 41 -10.19 -0.77 -16.75
C SER A 41 -9.15 -1.71 -16.12
N LEU A 42 -9.37 -2.24 -14.91
CA LEU A 42 -8.50 -3.26 -14.31
C LEU A 42 -8.65 -4.62 -15.00
N HIS A 43 -9.74 -4.84 -15.73
CA HIS A 43 -9.80 -5.96 -16.70
C HIS A 43 -8.71 -5.84 -17.79
N ALA A 44 -8.10 -4.66 -17.96
CA ALA A 44 -6.95 -4.43 -18.83
C ALA A 44 -5.59 -4.38 -18.08
N LEU A 45 -5.58 -4.63 -16.75
CA LEU A 45 -4.35 -5.01 -16.07
C LEU A 45 -4.02 -6.46 -16.40
N ASP A 46 -2.73 -6.76 -16.48
CA ASP A 46 -2.27 -8.14 -16.40
C ASP A 46 -2.63 -8.74 -15.05
N LEU A 47 -2.65 -10.08 -14.96
CA LEU A 47 -2.96 -10.80 -13.73
C LEU A 47 -2.10 -10.33 -12.55
N ASP A 48 -0.85 -9.94 -12.83
CA ASP A 48 0.11 -9.42 -11.85
C ASP A 48 -0.35 -8.08 -11.25
N GLY A 49 -0.76 -7.12 -12.08
CA GLY A 49 -1.25 -5.82 -11.60
C GLY A 49 -2.53 -5.95 -10.77
N LEU A 50 -3.42 -6.85 -11.17
CA LEU A 50 -4.65 -7.14 -10.43
C LEU A 50 -4.34 -7.80 -9.08
N ALA A 51 -3.43 -8.77 -9.05
CA ALA A 51 -2.98 -9.43 -7.82
C ALA A 51 -2.36 -8.42 -6.85
N TRP A 52 -1.56 -7.47 -7.36
CA TRP A 52 -0.97 -6.42 -6.53
C TRP A 52 -2.00 -5.48 -5.93
N LEU A 53 -3.01 -5.08 -6.70
CA LEU A 53 -4.08 -4.23 -6.17
C LEU A 53 -4.85 -4.94 -5.06
N PHE A 54 -5.25 -6.19 -5.29
CA PHE A 54 -5.95 -6.97 -4.28
C PHE A 54 -5.08 -7.17 -3.03
N ALA A 55 -3.77 -7.40 -3.20
CA ALA A 55 -2.87 -7.61 -2.09
C ALA A 55 -2.70 -6.34 -1.24
N ALA A 56 -2.54 -5.18 -1.88
CA ALA A 56 -2.46 -3.89 -1.19
C ALA A 56 -3.78 -3.56 -0.47
N ALA A 57 -4.92 -3.80 -1.13
CA ALA A 57 -6.23 -3.57 -0.53
C ALA A 57 -6.46 -4.50 0.67
N GLU A 58 -6.17 -5.79 0.56
CA GLU A 58 -6.34 -6.77 1.64
C GLU A 58 -5.41 -6.48 2.82
N PHE A 59 -4.16 -6.09 2.54
CA PHE A 59 -3.15 -5.82 3.57
C PHE A 59 -3.49 -4.59 4.44
N HIS A 60 -4.06 -3.54 3.84
CA HIS A 60 -4.39 -2.30 4.54
C HIS A 60 -5.84 -2.22 5.04
N ALA A 61 -6.70 -3.17 4.63
CA ALA A 61 -8.08 -3.23 5.05
C ALA A 61 -8.24 -3.60 6.54
N SER A 62 -9.41 -3.26 7.10
CA SER A 62 -9.84 -3.82 8.38
C SER A 62 -10.00 -5.34 8.27
N SER A 63 -9.93 -6.07 9.38
CA SER A 63 -10.06 -7.53 9.37
C SER A 63 -11.37 -8.03 8.74
N ALA A 64 -12.47 -7.26 8.88
CA ALA A 64 -13.74 -7.59 8.24
C ALA A 64 -13.66 -7.38 6.73
N ALA A 65 -13.17 -6.23 6.26
CA ALA A 65 -13.05 -5.93 4.84
C ALA A 65 -12.02 -6.84 4.14
N ALA A 66 -10.91 -7.17 4.79
CA ALA A 66 -9.91 -8.11 4.26
C ALA A 66 -10.51 -9.49 3.97
N ARG A 67 -11.40 -10.00 4.83
CA ARG A 67 -12.10 -11.29 4.61
C ARG A 67 -13.03 -11.24 3.40
N GLU A 68 -13.65 -10.10 3.13
CA GLU A 68 -14.52 -9.92 1.96
C GLU A 68 -13.69 -9.78 0.67
N ILE A 69 -12.58 -9.04 0.73
CA ILE A 69 -11.63 -8.92 -0.38
C ILE A 69 -11.05 -10.30 -0.73
N ALA A 70 -10.67 -11.10 0.27
CA ALA A 70 -10.09 -12.44 0.09
C ALA A 70 -11.02 -13.44 -0.63
N LYS A 71 -12.34 -13.20 -0.60
CA LYS A 71 -13.35 -14.06 -1.26
C LYS A 71 -13.82 -13.51 -2.61
N HIS A 72 -13.29 -12.37 -3.04
CA HIS A 72 -13.79 -11.68 -4.20
C HIS A 72 -13.49 -12.48 -5.49
N VAL A 73 -14.48 -12.62 -6.38
CA VAL A 73 -14.39 -13.47 -7.59
C VAL A 73 -13.28 -13.05 -8.56
N MET A 74 -12.92 -11.77 -8.56
CA MET A 74 -11.85 -11.22 -9.39
C MET A 74 -10.45 -11.30 -8.76
N ARG A 75 -10.31 -11.84 -7.54
CA ARG A 75 -9.03 -11.91 -6.84
C ARG A 75 -8.17 -13.04 -7.45
N PRO A 76 -6.98 -12.74 -8.01
CA PRO A 76 -6.07 -13.77 -8.47
C PRO A 76 -5.49 -14.59 -7.32
N ASP A 77 -5.14 -15.85 -7.57
CA ASP A 77 -4.59 -16.77 -6.55
C ASP A 77 -3.25 -16.26 -5.99
N GLU A 78 -2.44 -15.62 -6.85
CA GLU A 78 -1.14 -15.03 -6.53
C GLU A 78 -1.22 -13.94 -5.45
N THR A 79 -2.40 -13.34 -5.28
CA THR A 79 -2.66 -12.32 -4.26
C THR A 79 -2.31 -12.83 -2.86
N THR A 80 -2.62 -14.09 -2.55
CA THR A 80 -2.35 -14.65 -1.22
C THR A 80 -0.86 -14.61 -0.88
N VAL A 81 -0.02 -14.99 -1.83
CA VAL A 81 1.45 -14.97 -1.70
C VAL A 81 1.94 -13.54 -1.51
N LEU A 82 1.39 -12.58 -2.26
CA LEU A 82 1.74 -11.17 -2.13
C LEU A 82 1.33 -10.60 -0.77
N VAL A 83 0.15 -10.93 -0.25
CA VAL A 83 -0.30 -10.49 1.09
C VAL A 83 0.61 -11.02 2.19
N GLU A 84 0.99 -12.30 2.11
CA GLU A 84 1.93 -12.90 3.07
C GLU A 84 3.31 -12.23 3.03
N LYS A 85 3.82 -11.96 1.82
CA LYS A 85 5.07 -11.23 1.63
C LYS A 85 5.02 -9.84 2.26
N LEU A 86 3.96 -9.07 2.01
CA LEU A 86 3.79 -7.73 2.59
C LEU A 86 3.75 -7.77 4.12
N ARG A 87 3.10 -8.78 4.72
CA ARG A 87 3.08 -8.98 6.17
C ARG A 87 4.45 -9.31 6.74
N ALA A 88 5.20 -10.19 6.08
CA ALA A 88 6.56 -10.54 6.50
C ALA A 88 7.50 -9.32 6.45
N GLU A 89 7.44 -8.52 5.37
CA GLU A 89 8.22 -7.29 5.22
C GLU A 89 7.87 -6.25 6.30
N ALA A 90 6.58 -6.08 6.61
CA ALA A 90 6.14 -5.15 7.65
C ALA A 90 6.63 -5.55 9.05
N GLU A 91 6.57 -6.83 9.40
CA GLU A 91 7.10 -7.31 10.69
C GLU A 91 8.63 -7.22 10.75
N ALA A 92 9.34 -7.49 9.64
CA ALA A 92 10.79 -7.29 9.57
C ALA A 92 11.18 -5.82 9.80
N GLN A 93 10.50 -4.87 9.15
CA GLN A 93 10.74 -3.44 9.37
C GLN A 93 10.45 -3.01 10.81
N LYS A 94 9.39 -3.54 11.40
CA LYS A 94 9.02 -3.25 12.80
C LYS A 94 10.05 -3.80 13.77
N ALA A 95 10.57 -5.01 13.53
CA ALA A 95 11.67 -5.59 14.30
C ALA A 95 12.94 -4.74 14.20
N ALA A 96 13.31 -4.32 12.99
CA ALA A 96 14.47 -3.44 12.76
C ALA A 96 14.34 -2.11 13.52
N ARG A 97 13.17 -1.45 13.44
CA ARG A 97 12.92 -0.20 14.19
C ARG A 97 12.97 -0.37 15.70
N ARG A 98 12.53 -1.53 16.22
CA ARG A 98 12.64 -1.84 17.65
C ARG A 98 14.11 -2.01 18.05
N ALA A 99 14.88 -2.79 17.29
CA ALA A 99 16.30 -3.00 17.53
C ALA A 99 17.09 -1.68 17.49
N GLU A 100 16.81 -0.79 16.53
CA GLU A 100 17.45 0.53 16.45
C GLU A 100 17.12 1.40 17.66
N ARG A 101 15.86 1.40 18.13
CA ARG A 101 15.46 2.15 19.31
C ARG A 101 16.12 1.61 20.58
N ASP A 102 16.22 0.29 20.72
CA ASP A 102 16.80 -0.33 21.90
C ASP A 102 18.33 -0.12 21.93
N ALA A 103 19.00 -0.12 20.76
CA ALA A 103 20.40 0.26 20.62
C ALA A 103 20.64 1.73 21.01
N LYS A 104 19.80 2.66 20.53
CA LYS A 104 19.88 4.09 20.89
C LYS A 104 19.66 4.34 22.38
N ARG A 105 18.78 3.56 23.04
CA ARG A 105 18.59 3.64 24.50
C ARG A 105 19.82 3.13 25.27
N ALA A 106 20.41 2.01 24.83
CA ALA A 106 21.60 1.46 25.46
C ALA A 106 22.86 2.34 25.27
N GLU A 107 22.93 3.10 24.18
CA GLU A 107 23.99 4.11 23.99
C GLU A 107 23.76 5.34 24.88
N ALA A 108 22.53 5.82 25.00
CA ALA A 108 22.20 6.94 25.88
C ALA A 108 22.54 6.64 27.36
N ASP A 109 22.17 5.47 27.87
CA ASP A 109 22.46 5.04 29.25
C ASP A 109 23.98 4.92 29.54
N LYS A 110 24.83 4.72 28.53
CA LYS A 110 26.30 4.63 28.70
C LYS A 110 27.00 5.99 28.74
N THR A 111 26.31 7.06 28.41
CA THR A 111 26.85 8.43 28.39
C THR A 111 26.50 9.22 29.66
N GLU A 112 25.67 8.68 30.55
CA GLU A 112 25.25 9.31 31.81
C GLU A 112 25.97 8.77 33.07
N ASP A 113 26.95 7.87 32.90
CA ASP A 113 27.88 7.36 33.93
C ASP A 113 29.31 7.88 33.67
#